data_AF-A0AAV4TYR2-F1
#
_entry.id   AF-A0AAV4TYR2-F1
#
_cell.length_a   1.000
_cell.length_b   1.000
_cell.length_c   1.000
_cell.angle_alpha   90.00
_cell.angle_beta   90.00
_cell.angle_gamma   90.00
#
_symmetry.space_group_name_H-M   'P 1'
#
loop_
_entity.id
_entity.type
_entity.pdbx_description
1 polymer ?
#
loop_
_entity_poly.entity_id
_entity_poly.type
_entity_poly.pdbx_seq_one_letter_code
_entity_poly.pdbx_strand_id
1 'polypeptide(L)'
;MSSSTIVLFSIVLSMFGNNYSQHIQILTPPVVELPHPYSYGYSFGDELEYRDVEYIADAEGFRPIIRSNEPGMSNQAAADTTYLVQPPPPAAVVQGLRKVGPLK
;
A
#
# COMPACT_ATOMS: atom_id res chain seq x y z
N MET A 1 16.74 18.79 67.33
CA MET A 1 15.79 17.70 66.98
C MET A 1 14.41 18.35 66.85
N SER A 2 13.72 18.40 65.71
CA SER A 2 14.00 17.93 64.33
C SER A 2 12.80 18.46 63.51
N SER A 3 12.83 19.64 62.92
CA SER A 3 13.19 19.97 61.52
C SER A 3 12.86 18.96 60.40
N SER A 4 12.39 17.75 60.71
CA SER A 4 12.26 16.66 59.72
C SER A 4 10.81 16.36 59.30
N THR A 5 9.81 16.86 60.04
CA THR A 5 8.41 16.48 59.77
C THR A 5 7.72 17.36 58.73
N ILE A 6 8.14 18.63 58.58
CA ILE A 6 7.52 19.56 57.61
C ILE A 6 8.09 19.37 56.20
N VAL A 7 9.35 18.95 56.08
CA VAL A 7 9.99 18.69 54.78
C VAL A 7 9.41 17.43 54.11
N LEU A 8 9.01 16.41 54.90
CA LEU A 8 8.41 15.19 54.37
C LEU A 8 6.99 15.40 53.79
N PHE A 9 6.25 16.42 54.23
CA PHE A 9 4.93 16.72 53.64
C PHE A 9 5.02 17.48 52.31
N SER A 10 6.19 18.06 52.01
CA SER A 10 6.41 18.81 50.77
C SER A 10 6.92 17.95 49.62
N ILE A 11 7.42 16.73 49.89
CA ILE A 11 7.97 15.82 48.85
C ILE A 11 6.89 14.89 48.29
N VAL A 12 5.84 14.55 49.04
CA VAL A 12 4.78 13.65 48.53
C VAL A 12 3.80 14.37 47.60
N LEU A 13 3.70 15.70 47.67
CA LEU A 13 2.83 16.48 46.77
C LEU A 13 3.47 16.77 45.40
N SER A 14 4.74 16.41 45.16
CA SER A 14 5.37 16.53 43.83
C SER A 14 5.22 15.29 42.94
N MET A 15 4.73 14.17 43.49
CA MET A 15 4.60 12.90 42.75
C MET A 15 3.18 12.61 42.23
N PHE A 16 2.21 13.51 42.49
CA PHE A 16 0.84 13.41 41.98
C PHE A 16 0.46 14.64 41.14
N GLY A 17 1.43 15.19 40.41
CA GLY A 17 1.15 15.99 39.23
C GLY A 17 0.50 15.10 38.18
N ASN A 18 -0.80 14.85 38.33
CA ASN A 18 -1.66 14.28 37.31
C ASN A 18 -1.72 15.24 36.12
N ASN A 19 -0.67 15.20 35.30
CA ASN A 19 -0.73 15.66 33.93
C ASN A 19 -1.44 14.59 33.10
N TYR A 20 -2.68 14.27 33.46
CA TYR A 20 -3.56 13.64 32.50
C TYR A 20 -4.06 14.76 31.60
N SER A 21 -3.24 15.11 30.60
CA SER A 21 -3.83 15.61 29.36
C SER A 21 -4.76 14.51 28.88
N GLN A 22 -6.05 14.66 29.12
CA GLN A 22 -7.05 13.89 28.42
C GLN A 22 -6.88 14.29 26.97
N HIS A 23 -6.10 13.52 26.22
CA HIS A 23 -6.12 13.61 24.78
C HIS A 23 -7.51 13.14 24.39
N ILE A 24 -8.45 14.08 24.31
CA ILE A 24 -9.79 13.84 23.79
C ILE A 24 -9.56 13.43 22.35
N GLN A 25 -9.54 12.12 22.11
CA GLN A 25 -9.59 11.59 20.77
C GLN A 25 -11.02 11.85 20.31
N ILE A 26 -11.22 12.99 19.66
CA ILE A 26 -12.42 13.26 18.88
C ILE A 26 -12.47 12.11 17.88
N LEU A 27 -13.35 11.13 18.12
CA LEU A 27 -13.66 10.09 17.17
C LEU A 27 -14.35 10.80 16.01
N THR A 28 -13.58 11.31 15.06
CA THR A 28 -14.14 11.62 13.76
C THR A 28 -14.85 10.36 13.29
N PRO A 29 -16.09 10.46 12.77
CA PRO A 29 -16.75 9.29 12.20
C PRO A 29 -15.76 8.60 11.25
N PRO A 30 -15.74 7.25 11.19
CA PRO A 30 -14.85 6.57 10.28
C PRO A 30 -15.06 7.20 8.90
N VAL A 31 -13.99 7.74 8.32
CA VAL A 31 -14.04 8.20 6.93
C VAL A 31 -14.48 6.97 6.16
N VAL A 32 -15.71 6.99 5.66
CA VAL A 32 -16.19 6.01 4.68
C VAL A 32 -15.43 6.37 3.42
N GLU A 33 -14.18 5.89 3.32
CA GLU A 33 -13.42 5.96 2.09
C GLU A 33 -14.18 5.09 1.10
N LEU A 34 -14.74 5.71 0.06
CA LEU A 34 -15.18 4.95 -1.11
C LEU A 34 -14.01 4.03 -1.49
N PRO A 35 -14.24 2.74 -1.78
CA PRO A 35 -13.18 1.90 -2.30
C PRO A 35 -12.69 2.56 -3.59
N HIS A 36 -11.56 3.27 -3.48
CA HIS A 36 -10.86 3.79 -4.63
C HIS A 36 -10.10 2.59 -5.18
N PRO A 37 -10.34 2.18 -6.42
CA PRO A 37 -9.52 1.14 -7.02
C PRO A 37 -8.08 1.63 -6.98
N TYR A 38 -7.23 0.93 -6.22
CA TYR A 38 -5.80 1.18 -6.26
C TYR A 38 -5.30 0.64 -7.59
N SER A 39 -4.55 1.42 -8.35
CA SER A 39 -3.89 0.93 -9.56
C SER A 39 -2.37 1.01 -9.39
N TYR A 40 -1.70 -0.02 -9.87
CA TYR A 40 -0.26 -0.02 -10.08
C TYR A 40 0.04 -0.49 -11.49
N GLY A 41 0.98 0.17 -12.15
CA GLY A 41 1.40 -0.22 -13.48
C GLY A 41 2.77 0.29 -13.87
N TYR A 42 3.27 -0.23 -14.99
CA TYR A 42 4.48 0.24 -15.66
C TYR A 42 4.32 0.17 -17.17
N SER A 43 5.15 0.96 -17.84
CA SER A 43 5.34 0.94 -19.28
C SER A 43 6.83 0.86 -19.59
N PHE A 44 7.18 0.18 -20.67
CA PHE A 44 8.56 -0.01 -21.10
C PHE A 44 8.69 0.18 -22.61
N GLY A 45 9.87 0.63 -23.05
CA GLY A 45 10.21 0.83 -24.46
C GLY A 45 9.22 1.75 -25.18
N ASP A 46 9.08 3.00 -24.76
CA ASP A 46 8.15 3.96 -25.36
C ASP A 46 6.69 3.45 -25.42
N GLU A 47 6.22 2.85 -24.32
CA GLU A 47 4.88 2.25 -24.17
C GLU A 47 4.60 1.03 -25.07
N LEU A 48 5.63 0.46 -25.70
CA LEU A 48 5.49 -0.78 -26.47
C LEU A 48 5.04 -1.96 -25.60
N GLU A 49 5.46 -1.99 -24.34
CA GLU A 49 5.05 -2.99 -23.35
C GLU A 49 4.47 -2.31 -22.12
N TYR A 50 3.40 -2.89 -21.57
CA TYR A 50 2.79 -2.39 -20.35
C TYR A 50 2.14 -3.49 -19.52
N ARG A 51 1.98 -3.14 -18.24
CA ARG A 51 1.08 -3.81 -17.31
C ARG A 51 0.41 -2.76 -16.45
N ASP A 52 -0.91 -2.85 -16.36
CA ASP A 52 -1.75 -2.07 -15.45
C ASP A 52 -2.59 -3.05 -14.64
N VAL A 53 -2.59 -2.88 -13.32
CA VAL A 53 -3.31 -3.74 -12.38
C VAL A 53 -4.21 -2.88 -11.53
N GLU A 54 -5.51 -3.06 -11.71
CA GLU A 54 -6.55 -2.47 -10.88
C GLU A 54 -6.88 -3.42 -9.74
N TYR A 55 -6.79 -2.95 -8.50
CA TYR A 55 -7.07 -3.72 -7.29
C TYR A 55 -8.43 -3.32 -6.71
N ILE A 56 -9.36 -4.27 -6.69
CA ILE A 56 -10.66 -4.11 -6.05
C ILE A 56 -10.63 -4.90 -4.73
N ALA A 57 -10.86 -4.20 -3.62
CA ALA A 57 -10.99 -4.77 -2.29
C ALA A 57 -12.32 -4.31 -1.68
N ASP A 58 -13.31 -5.19 -1.68
CA ASP A 58 -14.66 -4.91 -1.19
C ASP A 58 -15.23 -6.11 -0.40
N ALA A 59 -16.54 -6.08 -0.13
CA ALA A 59 -17.23 -7.13 0.62
C ALA A 59 -17.21 -8.51 -0.07
N GLU A 60 -16.97 -8.56 -1.39
CA GLU A 60 -16.85 -9.78 -2.18
C GLU A 60 -15.41 -10.34 -2.16
N GLY A 61 -14.46 -9.61 -1.56
CA GLY A 61 -13.06 -10.02 -1.40
C GLY A 61 -12.11 -9.21 -2.27
N PHE A 62 -10.94 -9.79 -2.55
CA PHE A 62 -9.89 -9.17 -3.36
C PHE A 62 -9.93 -9.69 -4.80
N ARG A 63 -10.17 -8.79 -5.75
CA ARG A 63 -10.34 -9.11 -7.18
C ARG A 63 -9.50 -8.18 -8.05
N PRO A 64 -8.34 -8.62 -8.55
CA PRO A 64 -7.53 -7.80 -9.44
C PRO A 64 -7.97 -7.91 -10.90
N ILE A 65 -7.89 -6.80 -11.63
CA ILE A 65 -8.04 -6.74 -13.08
C ILE A 65 -6.69 -6.38 -13.68
N ILE A 66 -6.11 -7.30 -14.47
CA ILE A 66 -4.79 -7.16 -15.08
C ILE A 66 -4.94 -6.88 -16.56
N ARG A 67 -4.47 -5.71 -17.01
CA ARG A 67 -4.37 -5.32 -18.42
C ARG A 67 -2.91 -5.32 -18.82
N SER A 68 -2.55 -6.07 -19.85
CA SER A 68 -1.15 -6.16 -20.26
C SER A 68 -1.02 -6.65 -21.69
N ASN A 69 0.09 -6.29 -22.34
CA ASN A 69 0.49 -6.80 -23.63
C ASN A 69 1.87 -7.47 -23.59
N GLU A 70 2.34 -7.90 -22.42
CA GLU A 70 3.69 -8.41 -22.27
C GLU A 70 3.92 -9.72 -23.05
N PRO A 71 5.11 -9.90 -23.67
CA PRO A 71 5.44 -11.14 -24.36
C PRO A 71 5.34 -12.37 -23.46
N GLY A 72 4.63 -13.39 -23.93
CA GLY A 72 4.45 -14.66 -23.20
C GLY A 72 3.27 -14.67 -22.23
N MET A 73 2.55 -13.55 -22.09
CA MET A 73 1.31 -13.50 -21.31
C MET A 73 0.12 -14.03 -22.13
N SER A 74 -0.88 -14.55 -21.44
CA SER A 74 -2.12 -15.04 -22.04
C SER A 74 -3.26 -14.90 -21.05
N ASN A 75 -4.51 -14.88 -21.54
CA ASN A 75 -5.67 -14.91 -20.66
C ASN A 75 -5.68 -16.23 -19.88
N GLN A 76 -5.76 -16.13 -18.55
CA GLN A 76 -5.74 -17.26 -17.63
C GLN A 76 -7.00 -17.26 -16.78
N ALA A 77 -7.49 -18.45 -16.45
CA ALA A 77 -8.52 -18.63 -15.43
C ALA A 77 -7.82 -18.89 -14.09
N ALA A 78 -7.41 -17.81 -13.41
CA ALA A 78 -6.70 -17.89 -12.13
C ALA A 78 -7.52 -17.21 -11.02
N ALA A 79 -8.08 -18.03 -10.12
CA ALA A 79 -8.89 -17.57 -8.98
C ALA A 79 -9.90 -16.47 -9.39
N ASP A 80 -9.96 -15.38 -8.64
CA ASP A 80 -10.86 -14.24 -8.88
C ASP A 80 -10.14 -13.08 -9.59
N THR A 81 -9.22 -13.41 -10.48
CA THR A 81 -8.44 -12.44 -11.27
C THR A 81 -8.95 -12.39 -12.70
N THR A 82 -9.19 -11.19 -13.20
CA THR A 82 -9.52 -10.97 -14.61
C THR A 82 -8.26 -10.60 -15.38
N TYR A 83 -7.94 -11.37 -16.42
CA TYR A 83 -6.86 -11.07 -17.36
C TYR A 83 -7.42 -10.50 -18.65
N LEU A 84 -6.88 -9.36 -19.07
CA LEU A 84 -7.20 -8.68 -20.33
C LEU A 84 -5.90 -8.50 -21.12
N VAL A 85 -5.48 -9.60 -21.74
CA VAL A 85 -4.22 -9.68 -22.47
C VAL A 85 -4.38 -9.30 -23.93
N GLN A 86 -3.54 -8.38 -24.39
CA GLN A 86 -3.42 -8.03 -25.80
C GLN A 86 -2.12 -8.59 -26.38
N PRO A 87 -2.05 -8.87 -27.69
CA PRO A 87 -0.79 -9.24 -28.32
C PRO A 87 0.25 -8.11 -28.18
N PRO A 88 1.52 -8.42 -27.86
CA PRO A 88 2.60 -7.44 -27.90
C PRO A 88 2.80 -6.89 -29.32
N PRO A 89 3.17 -5.60 -29.48
CA PRO A 89 3.68 -5.08 -30.74
C PRO A 89 4.90 -5.90 -31.23
N PRO A 90 5.11 -6.07 -32.55
CA PRO A 90 6.27 -6.83 -33.05
C PRO A 90 7.62 -6.31 -32.55
N ALA A 91 7.76 -5.00 -32.35
CA ALA A 91 8.98 -4.38 -31.82
C ALA A 91 9.29 -4.82 -30.38
N ALA A 92 8.27 -4.97 -29.53
CA ALA A 92 8.39 -5.49 -28.16
C ALA A 92 8.89 -6.94 -28.15
N VAL A 93 8.34 -7.79 -29.01
CA VAL A 93 8.77 -9.21 -29.13
C VAL A 93 10.24 -9.32 -29.53
N VAL A 94 10.69 -8.50 -30.48
CA VAL A 94 12.10 -8.47 -30.92
C VAL A 94 13.03 -7.97 -29.82
N GLN A 95 12.57 -7.00 -29.02
CA GLN A 95 13.32 -6.46 -27.89
C GLN A 95 13.45 -7.46 -26.74
N GLY A 96 12.40 -8.20 -26.39
CA GLY A 96 12.43 -9.27 -25.39
C GLY A 96 13.39 -10.42 -25.74
N LEU A 97 13.67 -10.63 -27.04
CA LEU A 97 14.67 -11.59 -27.52
C LEU A 97 16.13 -11.07 -27.44
N ARG A 98 16.33 -9.76 -27.32
CA ARG A 98 17.64 -9.14 -27.03
C ARG A 98 17.90 -9.17 -25.53
N LYS A 99 18.25 -10.35 -25.03
CA LYS A 99 18.59 -10.58 -23.62
C LYS A 99 19.61 -9.56 -23.09
N VAL A 100 19.25 -8.99 -21.94
CA VAL A 100 20.01 -8.23 -20.92
C VAL A 100 21.54 -8.20 -21.14
N GLY A 101 22.11 -6.99 -21.17
CA GLY A 101 23.56 -6.78 -21.23
C GLY A 101 24.32 -7.51 -20.10
N PRO A 102 25.64 -7.69 -20.24
CA PRO A 102 26.42 -8.56 -19.35
C PRO A 102 26.27 -8.14 -17.88
N LEU A 103 26.05 -9.13 -17.01
CA LEU A 103 26.12 -8.93 -15.56
C LEU A 103 27.54 -8.44 -15.23
N LYS A 104 27.63 -7.27 -14.60
CA LYS A 104 28.89 -6.74 -14.08
C LYS A 104 29.39 -7.56 -12.90
#